data_AF-A0A9D6L4I4-F1
#
_entry.id   AF-A0A9D6L4I4-F1
#
_cell.length_a   1.000
_cell.length_b   1.000
_cell.length_c   1.000
_cell.angle_alpha   90.00
_cell.angle_beta   90.00
_cell.angle_gamma   90.00
#
_symmetry.space_group_name_H-M   'P 1'
#
loop_
_entity.id
_entity.type
_entity.pdbx_description
1 polymer ?
#
loop_
_entity_poly.entity_id
_entity_poly.type
_entity_poly.pdbx_seq_one_letter_code
_entity_poly.pdbx_strand_id
1 'polypeptide(L)'
;LLLYGFLTAREKHFFELLISASGVGPSLALKILSGMSVDDLIPAIRAGDLPALTRIPGVGKKTAERIVVELRDKLAQMEAAGPAEEKPAARGGLAADVVSALLNLGYDRRTAEKAAEEAQSRGLGSGTSFEALLRASLQSLSRPTARGTG
;
A
#
# COMPACT_ATOMS: atom_id res chain seq x y z
N LEU A 1 -3.19 -22.56 1.29
CA LEU A 1 -2.88 -21.14 1.62
C LEU A 1 -1.47 -21.09 2.20
N LEU A 2 -0.66 -20.12 1.77
CA LEU A 2 0.70 -19.89 2.27
C LEU A 2 0.74 -18.55 3.01
N LEU A 3 1.51 -18.48 4.09
CA LEU A 3 1.77 -17.25 4.84
C LEU A 3 3.25 -16.90 4.75
N TYR A 4 3.54 -15.62 4.51
CA TYR A 4 4.89 -15.08 4.48
C TYR A 4 5.05 -14.06 5.62
N GLY A 5 6.07 -14.26 6.45
CA GLY A 5 6.39 -13.38 7.57
C GLY A 5 7.55 -12.45 7.25
N PHE A 6 7.47 -11.21 7.73
CA PHE A 6 8.48 -10.17 7.57
C PHE A 6 8.73 -9.49 8.92
N LEU A 7 9.98 -9.09 9.18
CA LEU A 7 10.32 -8.42 10.43
C LEU A 7 9.83 -6.97 10.42
N THR A 8 9.83 -6.34 9.25
CA THR A 8 9.40 -4.95 9.07
C THR A 8 8.33 -4.80 8.00
N ALA A 9 7.51 -3.75 8.13
CA ALA A 9 6.54 -3.38 7.10
C ALA A 9 7.22 -3.03 5.77
N ARG A 10 8.44 -2.47 5.82
CA ARG A 10 9.23 -2.11 4.65
C ARG A 10 9.65 -3.36 3.85
N GLU A 11 10.08 -4.42 4.52
CA GLU A 11 10.37 -5.70 3.85
C GLU A 11 9.12 -6.34 3.25
N LYS A 12 7.98 -6.30 3.97
CA LYS A 12 6.70 -6.77 3.44
C LYS A 12 6.32 -6.02 2.16
N HIS A 13 6.36 -4.69 2.19
CA HIS A 13 6.04 -3.88 1.03
C HIS A 13 6.98 -4.19 -0.13
N PHE A 14 8.29 -4.29 0.14
CA PHE A 14 9.26 -4.59 -0.90
C PHE A 14 9.09 -6.01 -1.48
N PHE A 15 8.65 -6.97 -0.66
CA PHE A 15 8.25 -8.29 -1.13
C PHE A 15 7.06 -8.22 -2.08
N GLU A 16 6.01 -7.48 -1.72
CA GLU A 16 4.82 -7.25 -2.57
C GLU A 16 5.21 -6.56 -3.89
N LEU A 17 6.12 -5.60 -3.82
CA LEU A 17 6.69 -4.93 -4.98
C LEU A 17 7.46 -5.92 -5.87
N LEU A 18 8.32 -6.76 -5.30
CA LEU A 18 9.07 -7.78 -6.04
C LEU A 18 8.14 -8.76 -6.77
N ILE A 19 7.14 -9.33 -6.09
CA ILE A 19 6.22 -10.30 -6.72
C ILE A 19 5.30 -9.68 -7.76
N SER A 20 5.15 -8.35 -7.76
CA SER A 20 4.43 -7.62 -8.80
C SER A 20 5.24 -7.50 -10.11
N ALA A 21 6.53 -7.85 -10.10
CA ALA A 21 7.38 -7.84 -11.28
C ALA A 21 7.21 -9.14 -12.10
N SER A 22 7.17 -9.01 -13.43
CA SER A 22 6.92 -10.16 -14.30
C SER A 22 8.03 -11.22 -14.20
N GLY A 23 7.68 -12.44 -13.78
CA GLY A 23 8.61 -13.56 -13.63
C GLY A 23 9.28 -13.65 -12.24
N VAL A 24 8.85 -12.82 -11.29
CA VAL A 24 9.26 -12.92 -9.88
C VAL A 24 8.11 -13.48 -9.07
N GLY A 25 8.23 -14.74 -8.65
CA GLY A 25 7.27 -15.38 -7.75
C GLY A 25 7.65 -15.21 -6.27
N PRO A 26 6.75 -15.57 -5.33
CA PRO A 26 7.00 -15.47 -3.89
C PRO A 26 8.30 -16.14 -3.42
N SER A 27 8.63 -17.32 -3.94
CA SER A 27 9.86 -18.04 -3.58
C SER A 27 11.12 -17.27 -4.00
N LEU A 28 11.11 -16.65 -5.19
CA LEU A 28 12.24 -15.87 -5.68
C LEU A 28 12.36 -14.53 -4.93
N ALA A 29 11.24 -13.86 -4.66
CA ALA A 29 11.22 -12.63 -3.88
C ALA A 29 11.80 -12.83 -2.47
N LEU A 30 11.46 -13.93 -1.79
CA LEU A 30 12.10 -14.28 -0.51
C LEU A 30 13.60 -14.47 -0.65
N LYS A 31 14.06 -15.23 -1.65
CA LYS A 31 15.50 -15.43 -1.90
C LYS A 31 16.23 -14.11 -2.14
N ILE A 32 15.59 -13.17 -2.84
CA ILE A 32 16.13 -11.83 -3.08
C ILE A 32 16.29 -11.08 -1.76
N LEU A 33 15.23 -11.01 -0.93
CA LEU A 33 15.27 -10.35 0.38
C LEU A 33 16.18 -11.05 1.40
N SER A 34 16.44 -12.35 1.23
CA SER A 34 17.43 -13.09 2.03
C SER A 34 18.86 -12.89 1.56
N GLY A 35 19.07 -12.57 0.28
CA GLY A 35 20.40 -12.37 -0.32
C GLY A 35 20.89 -10.93 -0.28
N MET A 36 19.98 -9.97 -0.17
CA MET A 36 20.29 -8.53 -0.19
C MET A 36 19.23 -7.76 0.60
N SER A 37 19.67 -6.83 1.45
CA SER A 37 18.76 -6.00 2.24
C SER A 37 17.95 -5.06 1.33
N VAL A 38 16.80 -4.58 1.80
CA VAL A 38 16.02 -3.57 1.07
C VAL A 38 16.82 -2.28 0.88
N ASP A 39 17.67 -1.92 1.85
CA ASP A 39 18.53 -0.75 1.81
C ASP A 39 19.61 -0.85 0.71
N ASP A 40 20.03 -2.06 0.36
CA ASP A 40 20.99 -2.31 -0.73
C ASP A 40 20.29 -2.56 -2.07
N LEU A 41 19.10 -3.18 -2.07
CA LEU A 41 18.32 -3.47 -3.27
C LEU A 41 17.85 -2.20 -3.97
N ILE A 42 17.32 -1.24 -3.22
CA ILE A 42 16.82 0.03 -3.78
C ILE A 42 17.91 0.76 -4.58
N PRO A 43 19.11 1.05 -4.02
CA PRO A 43 20.17 1.70 -4.78
C PRO A 43 20.68 0.81 -5.92
N ALA A 44 20.77 -0.51 -5.77
CA ALA A 44 21.15 -1.40 -6.86
C ALA A 44 20.16 -1.33 -8.05
N ILE A 45 18.85 -1.33 -7.77
CA ILE A 45 17.79 -1.16 -8.78
C ILE A 45 17.85 0.24 -9.41
N ARG A 46 18.03 1.28 -8.58
CA ARG A 46 18.19 2.67 -9.05
C ARG A 46 19.44 2.87 -9.90
N ALA A 47 20.53 2.16 -9.63
CA ALA A 47 21.74 2.20 -10.44
C ALA A 47 21.66 1.29 -11.68
N GLY A 48 20.74 0.32 -11.69
CA GLY A 48 20.68 -0.71 -12.71
C GLY A 48 21.82 -1.73 -12.59
N ASP A 49 22.25 -2.02 -11.37
CA ASP A 49 23.34 -2.96 -11.07
C ASP A 49 22.90 -4.42 -11.27
N LEU A 50 22.88 -4.84 -12.53
CA LEU A 50 22.58 -6.22 -12.92
C LEU A 50 23.56 -7.24 -12.31
N PRO A 51 24.88 -6.98 -12.24
CA PRO A 51 25.81 -7.88 -11.54
C PRO A 51 25.43 -8.15 -10.09
N ALA A 52 25.00 -7.13 -9.34
CA ALA A 52 24.56 -7.32 -7.95
C ALA A 52 23.33 -8.22 -7.85
N LEU A 53 22.33 -8.01 -8.73
CA LEU A 53 21.10 -8.81 -8.74
C LEU A 53 21.32 -10.25 -9.20
N THR A 54 22.17 -10.46 -10.21
CA THR A 54 22.43 -11.80 -10.78
C THR A 54 23.28 -12.71 -9.90
N ARG A 55 23.92 -12.18 -8.86
CA ARG A 55 24.57 -12.98 -7.80
C ARG A 55 23.57 -13.72 -6.91
N ILE A 56 22.30 -13.30 -6.91
CA ILE A 56 21.26 -13.93 -6.10
C ILE A 56 20.82 -15.25 -6.78
N PRO A 57 20.88 -16.40 -6.08
CA PRO A 57 20.51 -17.69 -6.65
C PRO A 57 19.08 -17.70 -7.21
N GLY A 58 18.94 -17.97 -8.51
CA GLY A 58 17.67 -17.98 -9.23
C GLY A 58 17.31 -16.68 -9.94
N VAL A 59 18.11 -15.62 -9.79
CA VAL A 59 17.97 -14.38 -10.56
C VAL A 59 18.88 -14.44 -11.79
N GLY A 60 18.32 -14.80 -12.94
CA GLY A 60 19.03 -14.73 -14.22
C GLY A 60 19.09 -13.31 -14.80
N LYS A 61 19.93 -13.10 -15.82
CA LYS A 61 20.10 -11.81 -16.49
C LYS A 61 18.78 -11.15 -16.92
N LYS A 62 17.92 -11.93 -17.59
CA LYS A 62 16.61 -11.44 -18.06
C LYS A 62 15.68 -11.02 -16.92
N THR A 63 15.72 -11.76 -15.81
CA THR A 63 14.93 -11.42 -14.61
C THR A 63 15.49 -10.18 -13.92
N ALA A 64 16.82 -10.05 -13.82
CA ALA A 64 17.47 -8.87 -13.27
C ALA A 64 17.13 -7.61 -14.09
N GLU A 65 17.19 -7.68 -15.42
CA GLU A 65 16.82 -6.58 -16.31
C GLU A 65 15.35 -6.15 -16.10
N ARG A 66 14.43 -7.12 -16.00
CA ARG A 66 13.01 -6.84 -15.72
C ARG A 66 12.80 -6.20 -14.36
N ILE A 67 13.43 -6.74 -13.31
CA ILE A 67 13.38 -6.18 -11.96
C ILE A 67 13.84 -4.72 -11.99
N VAL A 68 14.97 -4.43 -12.63
CA VAL A 68 15.49 -3.06 -12.73
C VAL A 68 14.49 -2.13 -13.41
N VAL A 69 13.98 -2.51 -14.58
CA VAL A 69 13.08 -1.63 -15.35
C VAL A 69 11.76 -1.42 -14.62
N GLU A 70 11.09 -2.50 -14.23
CA GLU A 70 9.74 -2.44 -13.65
C GLU A 70 9.76 -1.82 -12.24
N LEU A 71 10.75 -2.15 -11.41
CA LEU A 71 10.80 -1.62 -10.06
C LEU A 71 11.36 -0.21 -9.99
N ARG A 72 12.27 0.19 -10.89
CA ARG A 72 12.73 1.59 -10.95
C ARG A 72 11.55 2.52 -11.28
N ASP A 73 10.69 2.14 -12.21
CA ASP A 73 9.48 2.90 -12.55
C ASP A 73 8.54 3.01 -11.34
N LYS A 74 8.23 1.89 -10.68
CA LYS A 74 7.36 1.88 -9.48
C LYS A 74 7.95 2.69 -8.33
N LEU A 75 9.25 2.58 -8.06
CA LEU A 75 9.93 3.38 -7.04
C LEU A 75 9.88 4.87 -7.36
N ALA A 76 10.04 5.26 -8.63
CA ALA A 76 9.92 6.65 -9.05
C ALA A 76 8.49 7.17 -8.90
N GLN A 77 7.47 6.35 -9.21
CA GLN A 77 6.06 6.71 -9.01
C GLN A 77 5.74 6.89 -7.52
N MET A 78 6.30 6.06 -6.63
CA MET A 78 6.15 6.21 -5.19
C MET A 78 6.79 7.50 -4.66
N GLU A 79 7.91 7.94 -5.22
CA GLU A 79 8.54 9.23 -4.86
C GLU A 79 7.77 10.42 -5.45
N ALA A 80 7.28 10.29 -6.70
CA ALA A 80 6.54 11.34 -7.41
C ALA A 80 5.13 11.56 -6.85
N ALA A 81 4.52 10.53 -6.25
CA ALA A 81 3.25 10.64 -5.53
C ALA A 81 3.34 11.47 -4.23
N GLY A 82 4.51 12.06 -3.92
CA GLY A 82 4.83 12.49 -2.56
C GLY A 82 4.95 11.28 -1.64
N PRO A 83 5.17 11.42 -0.32
CA PRO A 83 5.01 10.28 0.58
C PRO A 83 3.56 9.81 0.47
N ALA A 84 3.30 8.85 -0.42
CA ALA A 84 2.19 7.95 -0.28
C ALA A 84 2.44 7.32 1.07
N GLU A 85 1.70 7.82 2.06
CA GLU A 85 1.68 7.24 3.39
C GLU A 85 1.13 5.82 3.25
N GLU A 86 2.00 4.88 2.88
CA GLU A 86 1.97 3.56 3.48
C GLU A 86 2.41 3.74 4.93
N LYS A 87 1.55 4.41 5.69
CA LYS A 87 1.69 4.42 7.12
C LYS A 87 1.13 3.10 7.63
N PRO A 88 1.80 2.50 8.63
CA PRO A 88 1.22 1.43 9.43
C PRO A 88 -0.11 1.93 9.99
N ALA A 89 -0.93 1.02 10.51
CA ALA A 89 -2.20 1.28 11.20
C ALA A 89 -2.10 2.18 12.46
N ALA A 90 -1.24 3.20 12.45
CA ALA A 90 -1.04 4.20 13.49
C ALA A 90 -0.26 5.39 12.87
N ARG A 91 -0.97 6.31 12.19
CA ARG A 91 -0.63 7.75 12.02
C ARG A 91 -1.43 8.47 10.92
N GLY A 92 -2.42 7.82 10.31
CA GLY A 92 -3.61 8.53 9.84
C GLY A 92 -4.51 8.77 11.05
N GLY A 93 -5.09 9.95 11.20
CA GLY A 93 -6.12 10.14 12.24
C GLY A 93 -7.25 9.12 12.05
N LEU A 94 -8.05 8.90 13.08
CA LEU A 94 -9.16 7.93 13.10
C LEU A 94 -10.11 8.03 11.89
N ALA A 95 -10.19 9.20 11.23
CA ALA A 95 -10.91 9.40 9.97
C ALA A 95 -10.26 8.72 8.75
N ALA A 96 -8.93 8.73 8.63
CA ALA A 96 -8.21 8.09 7.52
C ALA A 96 -8.34 6.56 7.57
N ASP A 97 -8.36 5.99 8.78
CA ASP A 97 -8.64 4.56 8.97
C ASP A 97 -10.05 4.23 8.48
N VAL A 98 -11.03 5.08 8.80
CA VAL A 98 -12.41 4.89 8.35
C VAL A 98 -12.53 5.00 6.83
N VAL A 99 -11.88 5.98 6.20
CA VAL A 99 -11.85 6.10 4.73
C VAL A 99 -11.28 4.81 4.11
N SER A 100 -10.19 4.29 4.67
CA SER A 100 -9.56 3.05 4.18
C SER A 100 -10.48 1.84 4.32
N ALA A 101 -11.22 1.74 5.44
CA ALA A 101 -12.21 0.69 5.63
C ALA A 101 -13.38 0.79 4.63
N LEU A 102 -13.86 2.00 4.34
CA LEU A 102 -14.92 2.23 3.35
C LEU A 102 -14.46 1.88 1.93
N LEU A 103 -13.23 2.21 1.55
CA LEU A 103 -12.66 1.80 0.26
C LEU A 103 -12.65 0.27 0.12
N ASN A 104 -12.25 -0.45 1.17
CA ASN A 104 -12.23 -1.92 1.18
C ASN A 104 -13.63 -2.55 1.13
N LEU A 105 -14.68 -1.82 1.54
CA LEU A 105 -16.09 -2.22 1.39
C LEU A 105 -16.65 -1.94 -0.02
N GLY A 106 -15.86 -1.32 -0.91
CA GLY A 106 -16.21 -1.09 -2.30
C GLY A 106 -16.74 0.32 -2.61
N TYR A 107 -16.65 1.26 -1.66
CA TYR A 107 -16.99 2.66 -1.93
C TYR A 107 -15.84 3.38 -2.65
N ASP A 108 -16.16 4.33 -3.54
CA ASP A 108 -15.14 5.16 -4.16
C ASP A 108 -14.55 6.17 -3.15
N ARG A 109 -13.34 6.64 -3.45
CA ARG A 109 -12.57 7.52 -2.55
C ARG A 109 -13.31 8.80 -2.18
N ARG A 110 -13.96 9.45 -3.14
CA ARG A 110 -14.64 10.73 -2.91
C ARG A 110 -15.84 10.54 -1.99
N THR A 111 -16.58 9.45 -2.19
CA THR A 111 -17.71 9.06 -1.35
C THR A 111 -17.25 8.69 0.06
N ALA A 112 -16.15 7.94 0.19
CA ALA A 112 -15.59 7.54 1.47
C ALA A 112 -15.09 8.73 2.32
N GLU A 113 -14.35 9.65 1.70
CA GLU A 113 -13.81 10.85 2.36
C GLU A 113 -14.95 11.75 2.87
N LYS A 114 -15.95 12.00 2.02
CA LYS A 114 -17.12 12.81 2.40
C LYS A 114 -17.90 12.20 3.56
N ALA A 115 -18.11 10.89 3.56
CA ALA A 115 -18.83 10.21 4.63
C ALA A 115 -18.08 10.27 5.97
N ALA A 116 -16.75 10.11 5.95
CA ALA A 116 -15.91 10.21 7.13
C ALA A 116 -15.88 11.63 7.73
N GLU A 117 -15.84 12.66 6.88
CA GLU A 117 -15.89 14.07 7.29
C GLU A 117 -17.26 14.45 7.88
N GLU A 118 -18.35 14.01 7.26
CA GLU A 118 -19.71 14.17 7.81
C GLU A 118 -19.90 13.44 9.14
N ALA A 119 -19.32 12.26 9.29
CA ALA A 119 -19.36 11.52 10.55
C ALA A 119 -18.54 12.21 11.66
N GLN A 120 -17.38 12.78 11.30
CA GLN A 120 -16.50 13.47 12.24
C GLN A 120 -17.11 14.80 12.73
N SER A 121 -17.74 15.56 11.83
CA SER A 121 -18.44 16.81 12.18
C SER A 121 -19.69 16.59 13.04
N ARG A 122 -20.35 15.43 12.92
CA ARG A 122 -21.48 15.04 13.79
C ARG A 122 -21.02 14.52 15.16
N GLY A 123 -19.81 13.98 15.24
CA GLY A 123 -19.19 13.47 16.47
C GLY A 123 -18.36 14.53 17.19
N LEU A 124 -19.00 15.57 17.73
CA LEU A 124 -18.36 16.60 18.55
C LEU A 124 -17.86 15.99 19.89
N GLY A 125 -16.63 15.46 19.91
CA GLY A 125 -15.93 15.10 21.14
C GLY A 125 -14.65 14.27 20.95
N SER A 126 -13.65 14.51 21.80
CA SER A 126 -12.31 13.89 21.80
C SER A 126 -12.26 12.38 22.17
N GLY A 127 -13.38 11.66 22.04
CA GLY A 127 -13.54 10.26 22.44
C GLY A 127 -14.16 9.35 21.37
N THR A 128 -14.28 9.80 20.12
CA THR A 128 -14.89 9.02 19.05
C THR A 128 -14.00 7.83 18.67
N SER A 129 -14.50 6.61 18.88
CA SER A 129 -13.81 5.38 18.50
C SER A 129 -13.95 5.09 17.00
N PHE A 130 -13.03 4.30 16.44
CA PHE A 130 -13.05 3.90 15.03
C PHE A 130 -14.40 3.27 14.63
N GLU A 131 -14.94 2.38 15.46
CA GLU A 131 -16.22 1.73 15.21
C GLU A 131 -17.39 2.72 15.18
N ALA A 132 -17.39 3.70 16.10
CA ALA A 132 -18.42 4.73 16.13
C ALA A 132 -18.38 5.61 14.86
N LEU A 133 -17.18 6.01 14.43
CA LEU A 133 -17.00 6.82 13.24
C LEU A 133 -17.33 6.04 11.95
N LEU A 134 -16.93 4.77 11.87
CA LEU A 134 -17.26 3.89 10.74
C LEU A 134 -18.77 3.67 10.63
N ARG A 135 -19.46 3.39 11.75
CA ARG A 135 -20.91 3.23 11.77
C ARG A 135 -21.63 4.50 11.33
N ALA A 136 -21.22 5.66 11.83
CA ALA A 136 -21.80 6.94 11.44
C ALA A 136 -21.58 7.27 9.96
N SER A 137 -20.42 6.91 9.41
CA SER A 137 -20.10 7.06 7.98
C SER A 137 -20.97 6.14 7.11
N LEU A 138 -21.18 4.89 7.52
CA LEU A 138 -22.07 3.97 6.79
C LEU A 138 -23.54 4.41 6.85
N GLN A 139 -23.98 5.01 7.96
CA GLN A 139 -25.33 5.56 8.10
C GLN A 139 -25.59 6.78 7.21
N SER A 140 -24.58 7.62 6.96
CA SER A 140 -24.73 8.74 6.01
C SER A 140 -24.83 8.24 4.57
N LEU A 141 -24.12 7.17 4.23
CA LEU A 141 -24.16 6.52 2.91
C LEU A 141 -25.45 5.74 2.67
N SER A 142 -26.05 5.15 3.72
CA SER A 142 -27.29 4.38 3.61
C SER A 142 -28.55 5.25 3.61
N ARG A 143 -28.46 6.50 4.07
CA ARG A 143 -29.57 7.45 3.94
C ARG A 143 -29.65 7.84 2.46
N PRO A 144 -30.77 7.59 1.77
CA PRO A 144 -30.94 8.11 0.42
C PRO A 144 -30.82 9.62 0.52
N THR A 145 -29.80 10.17 -0.12
CA THR A 145 -29.65 11.61 -0.32
C THR A 145 -30.88 12.07 -1.12
N ALA A 146 -31.93 12.48 -0.41
CA ALA A 146 -32.99 13.26 -1.00
C ALA A 146 -32.37 14.59 -1.45
N ARG A 147 -31.98 14.66 -2.73
CA ARG A 147 -31.94 15.87 -3.55
C ARG A 147 -31.54 15.57 -5.00
N GLY A 148 -32.40 15.99 -5.93
CA GLY A 148 -32.21 15.96 -7.39
C GLY A 148 -33.49 15.50 -8.10
N THR A 149 -34.65 16.16 -7.94
CA THR A 149 -35.22 17.11 -8.92
C THR A 149 -34.94 16.78 -10.39
N GLY A 150 -35.99 16.30 -11.05
CA GLY A 150 -36.26 16.31 -12.48
C GLY A 150 -37.74 16.10 -12.66
#